data_AF-X6LWC3-F1
#
_entry.id   AF-X6LWC3-F1
#
_cell.length_a   1.000
_cell.length_b   1.000
_cell.length_c   1.000
_cell.angle_alpha   90.00
_cell.angle_beta   90.00
_cell.angle_gamma   90.00
#
_symmetry.space_group_name_H-M   'P 1'
#
loop_
_entity.id
_entity.type
_entity.pdbx_description
1 polymer ?
#
loop_
_entity_poly.entity_id
_entity_poly.type
_entity_poly.pdbx_seq_one_letter_code
_entity_poly.pdbx_strand_id
1 'polypeptide(L)'
;MSRSLFRSIGRFSLSSRVTSQQHARVASLALSRRKFSNVKALLDSMKKQYEENADNVPTAFAEYFQTGEIKNFKKKKVSVRGALNLTLFEEFARDEKVVLFGEEVAQYNGAYKISKGLWKKYGDARVIDTPITEMGFTGVGVGAALYGLRPIVEFMSFNFSMQAIDQIVNSAGKLLYMSGGRINVPITFRGCNGAAKAVAAQHSQDFSPWYSSVPGF
;
A
#
# COMPACT_ATOMS: atom_id res chain seq x y z
N MET A 1 -17.83 -51.74 8.05
CA MET A 1 -18.84 -50.68 7.79
C MET A 1 -18.23 -49.67 6.83
N SER A 2 -18.17 -49.98 5.54
CA SER A 2 -19.06 -49.52 4.44
C SER A 2 -18.87 -48.05 4.03
N ARG A 3 -18.28 -47.88 2.84
CA ARG A 3 -17.98 -46.64 2.10
C ARG A 3 -19.24 -46.00 1.46
N SER A 4 -20.28 -45.66 2.23
CA SER A 4 -21.56 -45.23 1.64
C SER A 4 -22.07 -43.83 2.02
N LEU A 5 -21.21 -42.88 2.43
CA LEU A 5 -21.64 -41.51 2.78
C LEU A 5 -21.06 -40.43 1.84
N PHE A 6 -20.97 -40.71 0.55
CA PHE A 6 -20.48 -39.75 -0.46
C PHE A 6 -21.34 -39.70 -1.73
N ARG A 7 -22.66 -39.80 -1.59
CA ARG A 7 -23.61 -39.57 -2.69
C ARG A 7 -24.88 -38.90 -2.16
N SER A 8 -24.88 -37.56 -2.09
CA SER A 8 -26.10 -36.72 -2.25
C SER A 8 -25.79 -35.26 -1.92
N ILE A 9 -25.06 -34.54 -2.78
CA ILE A 9 -25.25 -33.09 -2.96
C ILE A 9 -25.11 -32.81 -4.45
N GLY A 10 -26.18 -32.24 -5.01
CA GLY A 10 -26.46 -32.16 -6.45
C GLY A 10 -25.52 -31.28 -7.26
N ARG A 11 -25.45 -31.62 -8.55
CA ARG A 11 -24.81 -30.84 -9.62
C ARG A 11 -25.43 -29.44 -9.70
N PHE A 12 -24.69 -28.42 -9.26
CA PHE A 12 -24.86 -27.06 -9.74
C PHE A 12 -23.94 -26.84 -10.94
N SER A 13 -24.52 -26.81 -12.14
CA SER A 13 -23.86 -26.42 -13.38
C SER A 13 -23.72 -24.90 -13.42
N LEU A 14 -22.57 -24.38 -12.95
CA LEU A 14 -22.20 -22.99 -13.18
C LEU A 14 -21.49 -22.86 -14.54
N SER A 15 -22.17 -22.17 -15.46
CA SER A 15 -21.71 -21.78 -16.79
C SER A 15 -20.29 -21.19 -16.76
N SER A 16 -19.33 -21.92 -17.33
CA SER A 16 -17.93 -21.53 -17.50
C SER A 16 -17.68 -20.50 -18.61
N ARG A 17 -18.73 -19.78 -19.07
CA ARG A 17 -18.63 -18.81 -20.18
C ARG A 17 -18.55 -17.34 -19.76
N VAL A 18 -18.64 -17.01 -18.47
CA VAL A 18 -18.64 -15.60 -18.01
C VAL A 18 -17.31 -15.17 -17.36
N THR A 19 -16.49 -16.11 -16.89
CA THR A 19 -15.19 -15.81 -16.27
C THR A 19 -14.03 -15.71 -17.27
N SER A 20 -14.16 -16.24 -18.49
CA SER A 20 -13.10 -16.20 -19.51
C SER A 20 -13.03 -14.87 -20.27
N GLN A 21 -14.14 -14.11 -20.38
CA GLN A 21 -14.16 -12.84 -21.12
C GLN A 21 -13.58 -11.65 -20.36
N GLN A 22 -13.59 -11.64 -19.01
CA GLN A 22 -12.96 -10.57 -18.22
C GLN A 22 -11.43 -10.74 -18.15
N HIS A 23 -10.93 -11.97 -18.03
CA HIS A 23 -9.49 -12.25 -18.07
C HIS A 23 -8.89 -12.02 -19.47
N ALA A 24 -9.64 -12.31 -20.55
CA ALA A 24 -9.19 -12.03 -21.92
C ALA A 24 -9.10 -10.52 -22.23
N ARG A 25 -9.92 -9.67 -21.59
CA ARG A 25 -9.84 -8.21 -21.79
C ARG A 25 -8.59 -7.61 -21.13
N VAL A 26 -8.22 -8.06 -19.93
CA VAL A 26 -6.98 -7.62 -19.25
C VAL A 26 -5.74 -8.08 -20.04
N ALA A 27 -5.75 -9.30 -20.58
CA ALA A 27 -4.66 -9.79 -21.43
C ALA A 27 -4.57 -9.07 -22.80
N SER A 28 -5.71 -8.69 -23.41
CA SER A 28 -5.71 -7.94 -24.68
C SER A 28 -5.28 -6.48 -24.53
N LEU A 29 -5.50 -5.88 -23.35
CA LEU A 29 -5.04 -4.53 -23.02
C LEU A 29 -3.52 -4.48 -22.81
N ALA A 30 -2.92 -5.58 -22.35
CA ALA A 30 -1.47 -5.73 -22.23
C ALA A 30 -0.75 -5.89 -23.59
N LEU A 31 -1.47 -6.25 -24.66
CA LEU A 31 -0.89 -6.55 -25.99
C LEU A 31 -1.18 -5.51 -27.08
N SER A 32 -1.98 -4.47 -26.81
CA SER A 32 -2.20 -3.40 -27.77
C SER A 32 -1.01 -2.42 -27.79
N ARG A 33 0.03 -2.75 -28.56
CA ARG A 33 1.16 -1.88 -28.93
C ARG A 33 0.76 -0.62 -29.76
N ARG A 34 -0.50 -0.17 -29.70
CA ARG A 34 -1.03 0.95 -30.49
C ARG A 34 -1.74 1.99 -29.63
N LYS A 35 -1.05 2.58 -28.66
CA LYS A 35 -1.41 3.90 -28.06
C LYS A 35 -0.18 4.76 -27.70
N PHE A 36 0.92 4.54 -28.41
CA PHE A 36 2.15 5.30 -28.21
C PHE A 36 2.46 6.20 -29.43
N SER A 37 1.43 6.77 -30.06
CA SER A 37 1.60 7.76 -31.13
C SER A 37 2.19 9.09 -30.62
N ASN A 38 2.33 9.25 -29.30
CA ASN A 38 2.89 10.45 -28.72
C ASN A 38 3.59 10.19 -27.37
N VAL A 39 4.45 9.16 -27.32
CA VAL A 39 5.36 8.90 -26.17
C VAL A 39 6.10 10.19 -25.80
N LYS A 40 6.53 10.95 -26.81
CA LYS A 40 7.22 12.23 -26.63
C LYS A 40 6.33 13.27 -25.96
N ALA A 41 5.08 13.44 -26.38
CA ALA A 41 4.14 14.36 -25.73
C ALA A 41 3.75 13.91 -24.31
N LEU A 42 3.68 12.60 -24.07
CA LEU A 42 3.49 12.05 -22.72
C LEU A 42 4.72 12.35 -21.85
N LEU A 43 5.93 12.07 -22.34
CA LEU A 43 7.19 12.37 -21.66
C LEU A 43 7.38 13.87 -21.44
N ASP A 44 6.97 14.72 -22.37
CA ASP A 44 7.03 16.18 -22.26
C ASP A 44 5.97 16.69 -21.28
N SER A 45 4.77 16.08 -21.25
CA SER A 45 3.76 16.37 -20.22
C SER A 45 4.19 15.87 -18.83
N MET A 46 4.93 14.76 -18.76
CA MET A 46 5.51 14.22 -17.54
C MET A 46 6.70 15.04 -17.06
N LYS A 47 7.54 15.55 -17.96
CA LYS A 47 8.61 16.52 -17.63
C LYS A 47 8.01 17.83 -17.18
N LYS A 48 7.00 18.34 -17.87
CA LYS A 48 6.29 19.56 -17.47
C LYS A 48 5.60 19.39 -16.12
N GLN A 49 4.92 18.27 -15.89
CA GLN A 49 4.29 17.98 -14.60
C GLN A 49 5.34 17.67 -13.52
N TYR A 50 6.48 17.10 -13.88
CA TYR A 50 7.62 16.90 -12.98
C TYR A 50 8.32 18.22 -12.67
N GLU A 51 8.46 19.17 -13.59
CA GLU A 51 9.06 20.50 -13.43
C GLU A 51 8.13 21.45 -12.69
N GLU A 52 6.82 21.45 -13.00
CA GLU A 52 5.76 22.14 -12.26
C GLU A 52 5.62 21.61 -10.82
N ASN A 53 6.04 20.36 -10.57
CA ASN A 53 6.11 19.76 -9.24
C ASN A 53 7.55 19.52 -8.75
N ALA A 54 8.60 19.96 -9.47
CA ALA A 54 10.00 19.66 -9.17
C ALA A 54 10.45 20.50 -7.99
N ASP A 55 9.89 21.70 -7.90
CA ASP A 55 9.99 22.52 -6.73
C ASP A 55 9.37 21.84 -5.49
N ASN A 56 8.53 20.80 -5.63
CA ASN A 56 7.85 20.13 -4.51
C ASN A 56 8.51 18.83 -4.03
N VAL A 57 9.59 18.32 -4.66
CA VAL A 57 10.25 17.09 -4.19
C VAL A 57 11.58 17.44 -3.52
N PRO A 58 11.77 17.20 -2.20
CA PRO A 58 13.04 17.42 -1.53
C PRO A 58 14.03 16.35 -1.98
N THR A 59 14.79 16.64 -3.04
CA THR A 59 15.92 15.86 -3.56
C THR A 59 17.08 15.66 -2.57
N ALA A 60 16.96 16.20 -1.35
CA ALA A 60 17.99 16.21 -0.33
C ALA A 60 18.39 14.82 0.18
N PHE A 61 17.44 13.89 0.30
CA PHE A 61 17.75 12.54 0.77
C PHE A 61 18.42 11.69 -0.31
N ALA A 62 18.04 11.85 -1.58
CA ALA A 62 18.71 11.19 -2.70
C ALA A 62 20.20 11.62 -2.81
N GLU A 63 20.49 12.91 -2.58
CA GLU A 63 21.85 13.44 -2.49
C GLU A 63 22.60 12.84 -1.30
N TYR A 64 22.00 12.85 -0.10
CA TYR A 64 22.59 12.27 1.12
C TYR A 64 23.00 10.80 0.95
N PHE A 65 22.14 9.97 0.34
CA PHE A 65 22.44 8.55 0.17
C PHE A 65 23.56 8.27 -0.85
N GLN A 66 23.88 9.22 -1.72
CA GLN A 66 24.97 9.10 -2.70
C GLN A 66 26.29 9.68 -2.21
N THR A 67 26.25 10.79 -1.46
CA THR A 67 27.44 11.58 -1.14
C THR A 67 27.78 11.59 0.35
N GLY A 68 26.85 11.17 1.23
CA GLY A 68 26.96 11.31 2.68
C GLY A 68 26.76 12.75 3.18
N GLU A 69 26.54 13.71 2.29
CA GLU A 69 26.45 15.14 2.60
C GLU A 69 25.29 15.79 1.85
N ILE A 70 24.45 16.56 2.56
CA ILE A 70 23.42 17.40 1.93
C ILE A 70 24.01 18.78 1.73
N LYS A 71 24.50 19.08 0.52
CA LYS A 71 25.23 20.34 0.26
C LYS A 71 24.29 21.52 0.02
N ASN A 72 23.10 21.27 -0.53
CA ASN A 72 22.13 22.32 -0.88
C ASN A 72 20.72 22.03 -0.37
N PHE A 73 20.54 21.97 0.96
CA PHE A 73 19.20 21.84 1.54
C PHE A 73 18.39 23.13 1.41
N LYS A 74 17.65 23.30 0.31
CA LYS A 74 16.60 24.31 0.23
C LYS A 74 15.41 23.87 1.07
N LYS A 75 15.28 24.42 2.29
CA LYS A 75 14.09 24.26 3.13
C LYS A 75 12.85 24.79 2.40
N LYS A 76 12.05 23.90 1.83
CA LYS A 76 10.71 24.23 1.35
C LYS A 76 9.68 23.91 2.42
N LYS A 77 8.77 24.86 2.68
CA LYS A 77 7.60 24.59 3.52
C LYS A 77 6.67 23.64 2.77
N VAL A 78 6.54 22.42 3.29
CA VAL A 78 5.58 21.43 2.81
C VAL A 78 4.60 21.11 3.93
N SER A 79 3.34 20.83 3.58
CA SER A 79 2.39 20.27 4.54
C SER A 79 2.85 18.86 4.97
N VAL A 80 2.47 18.40 6.16
CA VAL A 80 2.75 17.02 6.63
C VAL A 80 2.23 15.98 5.62
N ARG A 81 1.02 16.19 5.08
CA ARG A 81 0.46 15.38 4.00
C ARG A 81 1.37 15.35 2.77
N GLY A 82 1.90 16.51 2.38
CA GLY A 82 2.83 16.64 1.26
C GLY A 82 4.12 15.87 1.51
N ALA A 83 4.72 16.03 2.69
CA ALA A 83 5.92 15.29 3.07
C ALA A 83 5.70 13.77 3.01
N LEU A 84 4.59 13.25 3.57
CA LEU A 84 4.28 11.82 3.53
C LEU A 84 4.06 11.31 2.09
N ASN A 85 3.41 12.09 1.24
CA ASN A 85 3.23 11.75 -0.17
C ASN A 85 4.58 11.66 -0.91
N LEU A 86 5.47 12.61 -0.65
CA LEU A 86 6.82 12.63 -1.22
C LEU A 86 7.64 11.43 -0.79
N THR A 87 7.61 11.10 0.50
CA THR A 87 8.25 9.88 1.03
C THR A 87 7.75 8.62 0.33
N LEU A 88 6.43 8.50 0.08
CA LEU A 88 5.90 7.37 -0.68
C LEU A 88 6.46 7.32 -2.11
N PHE A 89 6.50 8.46 -2.80
CA PHE A 89 7.03 8.50 -4.17
C PHE A 89 8.51 8.12 -4.25
N GLU A 90 9.30 8.59 -3.29
CA GLU A 90 10.72 8.29 -3.14
C GLU A 90 10.94 6.79 -2.89
N GLU A 91 10.26 6.21 -1.90
CA GLU A 91 10.43 4.78 -1.57
C GLU A 91 9.91 3.87 -2.70
N PHE A 92 8.82 4.23 -3.38
CA PHE A 92 8.34 3.47 -4.54
C PHE A 92 9.30 3.54 -5.74
N ALA A 93 10.01 4.66 -5.91
CA ALA A 93 11.01 4.82 -6.96
C ALA A 93 12.31 4.08 -6.61
N ARG A 94 12.66 4.04 -5.32
CA ARG A 94 13.87 3.40 -4.80
C ARG A 94 13.80 1.89 -4.81
N ASP A 95 12.65 1.32 -4.44
CA ASP A 95 12.51 -0.13 -4.29
C ASP A 95 11.24 -0.65 -4.98
N GLU A 96 11.43 -1.55 -5.93
CA GLU A 96 10.36 -2.20 -6.68
C GLU A 96 9.49 -3.13 -5.81
N LYS A 97 10.00 -3.55 -4.66
CA LYS A 97 9.30 -4.43 -3.70
C LYS A 97 8.30 -3.71 -2.82
N VAL A 98 8.33 -2.37 -2.79
CA VAL A 98 7.42 -1.57 -1.95
C VAL A 98 6.02 -1.57 -2.54
N VAL A 99 5.03 -2.08 -1.83
CA VAL A 99 3.63 -2.10 -2.30
C VAL A 99 2.72 -1.42 -1.28
N LEU A 100 1.67 -0.76 -1.73
CA LEU A 100 0.69 -0.10 -0.87
C LEU A 100 -0.64 -0.87 -0.92
N PHE A 101 -1.08 -1.34 0.23
CA PHE A 101 -2.40 -1.94 0.45
C PHE A 101 -3.23 -1.02 1.33
N GLY A 102 -4.51 -0.92 1.04
CA GLY A 102 -5.44 -0.24 1.93
C GLY A 102 -6.76 0.06 1.26
N GLU A 103 -7.66 0.62 2.05
CA GLU A 103 -8.96 1.05 1.58
C GLU A 103 -8.83 2.37 0.81
N GLU A 104 -9.28 2.36 -0.44
CA GLU A 104 -9.38 3.57 -1.27
C GLU A 104 -8.03 4.27 -1.52
N VAL A 105 -6.91 3.57 -1.37
CA VAL A 105 -5.55 4.10 -1.53
C VAL A 105 -5.17 4.31 -3.00
N ALA A 106 -5.77 3.59 -3.94
CA ALA A 106 -5.46 3.66 -5.36
C ALA A 106 -6.31 4.72 -6.08
N GLN A 107 -7.49 4.37 -6.57
CA GLN A 107 -8.25 5.25 -7.48
C GLN A 107 -8.75 6.52 -6.78
N TYR A 108 -9.11 6.41 -5.50
CA TYR A 108 -9.56 7.54 -4.68
C TYR A 108 -8.40 8.38 -4.11
N ASN A 109 -7.14 7.98 -4.32
CA ASN A 109 -5.94 8.67 -3.84
C ASN A 109 -5.82 8.73 -2.30
N GLY A 110 -6.48 7.82 -1.58
CA GLY A 110 -6.54 7.78 -0.12
C GLY A 110 -7.52 8.81 0.46
N ALA A 111 -8.07 8.50 1.64
CA ALA A 111 -9.01 9.38 2.35
C ALA A 111 -8.42 10.78 2.60
N TYR A 112 -7.16 10.82 3.05
CA TYR A 112 -6.45 12.07 3.36
C TYR A 112 -5.56 12.60 2.23
N LYS A 113 -5.64 12.01 1.03
CA LYS A 113 -4.86 12.40 -0.16
C LYS A 113 -3.34 12.23 -0.01
N ILE A 114 -2.89 11.30 0.84
CA ILE A 114 -1.47 11.02 1.03
C ILE A 114 -0.92 10.12 -0.08
N SER A 115 -1.70 9.21 -0.66
CA SER A 115 -1.29 8.37 -1.81
C SER A 115 -1.57 9.01 -3.17
N LYS A 116 -1.84 10.33 -3.19
CA LYS A 116 -2.24 11.05 -4.41
C LYS A 116 -1.23 10.89 -5.54
N GLY A 117 -1.72 10.46 -6.69
CA GLY A 117 -0.93 10.28 -7.92
C GLY A 117 -0.08 9.01 -7.95
N LEU A 118 0.01 8.25 -6.85
CA LEU A 118 0.86 7.07 -6.74
C LEU A 118 0.36 5.95 -7.67
N TRP A 119 -0.94 5.67 -7.64
CA TRP A 119 -1.56 4.67 -8.52
C TRP A 119 -1.43 5.04 -9.99
N LYS A 120 -1.60 6.32 -10.36
CA LYS A 120 -1.42 6.77 -11.74
C LYS A 120 0.00 6.51 -12.26
N LYS A 121 1.01 6.53 -11.38
CA LYS A 121 2.42 6.31 -11.75
C LYS A 121 2.80 4.83 -11.74
N TYR A 122 2.40 4.07 -10.72
CA TYR A 122 2.89 2.70 -10.49
C TYR A 122 1.86 1.60 -10.76
N GLY A 123 0.59 1.95 -10.95
CA GLY A 123 -0.49 1.04 -11.36
C GLY A 123 -0.94 0.04 -10.29
N ASP A 124 -1.82 -0.86 -10.71
CA ASP A 124 -2.50 -1.85 -9.85
C ASP A 124 -1.55 -2.89 -9.24
N ALA A 125 -0.36 -3.09 -9.82
CA ALA A 125 0.62 -4.03 -9.28
C ALA A 125 1.31 -3.55 -8.01
N ARG A 126 1.28 -2.23 -7.75
CA ARG A 126 2.04 -1.58 -6.68
C ARG A 126 1.17 -0.80 -5.71
N VAL A 127 -0.01 -0.34 -6.14
CA VAL A 127 -1.00 0.36 -5.31
C VAL A 127 -2.33 -0.34 -5.45
N ILE A 128 -2.76 -1.04 -4.40
CA ILE A 128 -3.85 -2.01 -4.43
C ILE A 128 -4.95 -1.56 -3.48
N ASP A 129 -6.12 -1.28 -4.04
CA ASP A 129 -7.35 -1.10 -3.26
C ASP A 129 -7.80 -2.44 -2.70
N THR A 130 -8.13 -2.45 -1.41
CA THR A 130 -8.56 -3.66 -0.71
C THR A 130 -10.03 -3.56 -0.28
N PRO A 131 -10.73 -4.69 -0.09
CA PRO A 131 -12.04 -4.67 0.55
C PRO A 131 -11.94 -4.11 1.98
N ILE A 132 -13.07 -3.62 2.52
CA ILE A 132 -13.19 -3.12 3.89
C ILE A 132 -13.13 -4.31 4.87
N THR A 133 -11.92 -4.78 5.10
CA THR A 133 -11.60 -5.87 6.01
C THR A 133 -10.16 -5.73 6.47
N GLU A 134 -9.98 -5.03 7.58
CA GLU A 134 -8.68 -4.67 8.14
C GLU A 134 -7.86 -5.91 8.42
N MET A 135 -8.46 -6.92 9.03
CA MET A 135 -7.80 -8.20 9.28
C MET A 135 -7.37 -8.89 7.98
N GLY A 136 -8.21 -8.84 6.94
CA GLY A 136 -7.94 -9.50 5.66
C GLY A 136 -6.78 -8.86 4.92
N PHE A 137 -6.83 -7.56 4.67
CA PHE A 137 -5.73 -6.89 3.94
C PHE A 137 -4.44 -6.82 4.75
N THR A 138 -4.53 -6.73 6.08
CA THR A 138 -3.34 -6.76 6.94
C THR A 138 -2.69 -8.14 6.88
N GLY A 139 -3.47 -9.23 6.92
CA GLY A 139 -2.95 -10.59 6.75
C GLY A 139 -2.30 -10.81 5.38
N VAL A 140 -2.90 -10.28 4.31
CA VAL A 140 -2.27 -10.27 2.97
C VAL A 140 -0.97 -9.46 2.98
N GLY A 141 -0.94 -8.31 3.65
CA GLY A 141 0.26 -7.51 3.86
C GLY A 141 1.36 -8.31 4.56
N VAL A 142 1.08 -8.94 5.71
CA VAL A 142 2.04 -9.78 6.41
C VAL A 142 2.54 -10.91 5.51
N GLY A 143 1.64 -11.62 4.80
CA GLY A 143 2.02 -12.66 3.84
C GLY A 143 2.92 -12.13 2.72
N ALA A 144 2.64 -10.94 2.20
CA ALA A 144 3.48 -10.28 1.20
C ALA A 144 4.87 -9.95 1.74
N ALA A 145 4.97 -9.48 2.98
CA ALA A 145 6.25 -9.24 3.65
C ALA A 145 7.07 -10.53 3.79
N LEU A 146 6.42 -11.64 4.18
CA LEU A 146 7.04 -12.96 4.28
C LEU A 146 7.51 -13.51 2.94
N TYR A 147 6.78 -13.19 1.86
CA TYR A 147 7.20 -13.53 0.49
C TYR A 147 8.42 -12.70 0.02
N GLY A 148 8.72 -11.59 0.69
CA GLY A 148 9.87 -10.74 0.41
C GLY A 148 9.53 -9.39 -0.23
N LEU A 149 8.25 -8.99 -0.24
CA LEU A 149 7.83 -7.62 -0.54
C LEU A 149 8.03 -6.71 0.69
N ARG A 150 7.85 -5.40 0.50
CA ARG A 150 7.92 -4.37 1.55
C ARG A 150 6.58 -3.62 1.62
N PRO A 151 5.53 -4.28 2.13
CA PRO A 151 4.19 -3.72 2.18
C PRO A 151 4.10 -2.51 3.10
N ILE A 152 3.37 -1.51 2.62
CA ILE A 152 2.81 -0.42 3.40
C ILE A 152 1.31 -0.70 3.48
N VAL A 153 0.80 -0.89 4.69
CA VAL A 153 -0.62 -1.11 4.95
C VAL A 153 -1.21 0.17 5.52
N GLU A 154 -2.15 0.76 4.79
CA GLU A 154 -2.82 2.01 5.15
C GLU A 154 -4.26 1.75 5.58
N PHE A 155 -4.54 2.08 6.84
CA PHE A 155 -5.88 2.11 7.41
C PHE A 155 -6.48 3.50 7.16
N MET A 156 -7.78 3.55 6.83
CA MET A 156 -8.50 4.83 6.67
C MET A 156 -8.34 5.71 7.91
N SER A 157 -8.57 5.12 9.08
CA SER A 157 -8.17 5.67 10.37
C SER A 157 -7.43 4.60 11.15
N PHE A 158 -6.40 5.00 11.89
CA PHE A 158 -5.63 4.06 12.70
C PHE A 158 -6.47 3.45 13.84
N ASN A 159 -7.65 4.00 14.14
CA ASN A 159 -8.62 3.38 15.06
C ASN A 159 -9.03 1.97 14.59
N PHE A 160 -9.13 1.75 13.28
CA PHE A 160 -9.53 0.46 12.71
C PHE A 160 -8.39 -0.57 12.68
N SER A 161 -7.15 -0.16 13.00
CA SER A 161 -6.05 -1.11 13.20
C SER A 161 -6.36 -2.15 14.28
N MET A 162 -7.22 -1.79 15.25
CA MET A 162 -7.71 -2.71 16.28
C MET A 162 -8.47 -3.92 15.73
N GLN A 163 -9.08 -3.82 14.54
CA GLN A 163 -9.72 -4.96 13.87
C GLN A 163 -8.69 -5.94 13.28
N ALA A 164 -7.46 -5.48 13.03
CA ALA A 164 -6.35 -6.26 12.49
C ALA A 164 -5.26 -6.59 13.54
N ILE A 165 -5.57 -6.39 14.82
CA ILE A 165 -4.60 -6.41 15.91
C ILE A 165 -3.81 -7.72 16.00
N ASP A 166 -4.43 -8.86 15.68
CA ASP A 166 -3.78 -10.17 15.69
C ASP A 166 -2.69 -10.26 14.61
N GLN A 167 -2.97 -9.75 13.40
CA GLN A 167 -1.99 -9.72 12.31
C GLN A 167 -0.85 -8.73 12.59
N ILE A 168 -1.17 -7.60 13.22
CA ILE A 168 -0.16 -6.62 13.63
C ILE A 168 0.72 -7.25 14.72
N VAL A 169 0.14 -7.56 15.88
CA VAL A 169 0.89 -7.94 17.07
C VAL A 169 1.47 -9.35 16.95
N ASN A 170 0.62 -10.37 16.75
CA ASN A 170 1.04 -11.76 16.85
C ASN A 170 1.76 -12.24 15.58
N SER A 171 1.28 -11.83 14.41
CA SER A 171 1.94 -12.22 13.15
C SER A 171 3.15 -11.34 12.82
N ALA A 172 3.00 -10.02 12.68
CA ALA A 172 4.12 -9.18 12.26
C ALA A 172 5.13 -8.93 13.39
N GLY A 173 4.65 -8.51 14.57
CA GLY A 173 5.51 -8.06 15.67
C GLY A 173 6.30 -9.18 16.39
N LYS A 174 5.76 -10.41 16.47
CA LYS A 174 6.43 -11.50 17.22
C LYS A 174 7.29 -12.42 16.38
N LEU A 175 7.10 -12.48 15.07
CA LEU A 175 7.65 -13.57 14.28
C LEU A 175 9.18 -13.59 14.24
N LEU A 176 9.83 -12.42 14.29
CA LEU A 176 11.29 -12.35 14.40
C LEU A 176 11.79 -13.02 15.68
N TYR A 177 11.13 -12.75 16.81
CA TYR A 177 11.47 -13.38 18.08
C TYR A 177 11.13 -14.87 18.10
N MET A 178 9.93 -15.24 17.66
CA MET A 178 9.46 -16.64 17.67
C MET A 178 10.25 -17.55 16.73
N SER A 179 10.77 -17.02 15.63
CA SER A 179 11.61 -17.76 14.70
C SER A 179 13.08 -17.87 15.14
N GLY A 180 13.44 -17.28 16.29
CA GLY A 180 14.82 -17.20 16.77
C GLY A 180 15.70 -16.33 15.86
N GLY A 181 15.15 -15.22 15.35
CA GLY A 181 15.85 -14.27 14.49
C GLY A 181 15.90 -14.64 13.00
N ARG A 182 15.19 -15.70 12.57
CA ARG A 182 15.28 -16.22 11.19
C ARG A 182 14.34 -15.55 10.21
N ILE A 183 13.14 -15.18 10.67
CA ILE A 183 12.07 -14.65 9.81
C ILE A 183 11.78 -13.22 10.26
N ASN A 184 12.17 -12.26 9.42
CA ASN A 184 11.83 -10.85 9.61
C ASN A 184 10.60 -10.47 8.77
N VAL A 185 9.72 -9.62 9.29
CA VAL A 185 8.51 -9.15 8.60
C VAL A 185 8.65 -7.65 8.30
N PRO A 186 9.21 -7.26 7.14
CA PRO A 186 9.40 -5.85 6.80
C PRO A 186 8.08 -5.21 6.33
N ILE A 187 7.28 -4.70 7.26
CA ILE A 187 5.97 -4.09 7.00
C ILE A 187 5.83 -2.74 7.71
N THR A 188 5.16 -1.78 7.07
CA THR A 188 4.82 -0.48 7.66
C THR A 188 3.30 -0.35 7.78
N PHE A 189 2.80 -0.18 8.99
CA PHE A 189 1.39 0.16 9.24
C PHE A 189 1.24 1.67 9.39
N ARG A 190 0.23 2.26 8.75
CA ARG A 190 -0.04 3.70 8.83
C ARG A 190 -1.51 4.03 8.77
N GLY A 191 -1.88 5.18 9.33
CA GLY A 191 -3.23 5.72 9.30
C GLY A 191 -3.27 6.99 10.14
N CYS A 192 -4.31 7.80 9.99
CA CYS A 192 -4.51 8.96 10.86
C CYS A 192 -4.92 8.49 12.26
N ASN A 193 -4.21 8.97 13.28
CA ASN A 193 -4.41 8.62 14.68
C ASN A 193 -4.60 9.89 15.53
N GLY A 194 -5.40 9.81 16.59
CA GLY A 194 -5.75 10.95 17.43
C GLY A 194 -6.95 11.76 16.94
N ALA A 195 -7.26 12.85 17.65
CA ALA A 195 -8.46 13.64 17.42
C ALA A 195 -8.43 14.40 16.08
N ALA A 196 -9.54 14.33 15.34
CA ALA A 196 -9.78 15.15 14.16
C ALA A 196 -11.12 15.92 14.28
N LYS A 197 -11.32 16.90 13.39
CA LYS A 197 -12.46 17.81 13.48
C LYS A 197 -13.77 17.08 13.12
N ALA A 198 -14.66 16.94 14.10
CA ALA A 198 -16.04 16.48 13.94
C ALA A 198 -16.21 15.04 13.39
N VAL A 199 -15.31 14.12 13.75
CA VAL A 199 -15.33 12.71 13.28
C VAL A 199 -15.82 11.71 14.33
N ALA A 200 -16.33 12.20 15.47
CA ALA A 200 -16.93 11.43 16.56
C ALA A 200 -15.99 10.38 17.19
N ALA A 201 -16.56 9.47 17.99
CA ALA A 201 -15.83 8.58 18.88
C ALA A 201 -14.89 7.59 18.17
N GLN A 202 -15.28 7.09 16.99
CA GLN A 202 -14.54 6.03 16.28
C GLN A 202 -13.35 6.53 15.46
N HIS A 203 -13.16 7.85 15.34
CA HIS A 203 -12.08 8.46 14.54
C HIS A 203 -11.23 9.44 15.35
N SER A 204 -11.27 9.35 16.69
CA SER A 204 -10.63 10.34 17.57
C SER A 204 -9.73 9.74 18.64
N GLN A 205 -9.64 8.41 18.74
CA GLN A 205 -8.80 7.77 19.77
C GLN A 205 -7.33 7.82 19.33
N ASP A 206 -6.44 7.83 20.32
CA ASP A 206 -5.01 7.71 20.13
C ASP A 206 -4.55 6.35 20.67
N PHE A 207 -4.22 5.43 19.76
CA PHE A 207 -3.73 4.10 20.10
C PHE A 207 -2.20 4.00 20.25
N SER A 208 -1.47 5.11 20.14
CA SER A 208 -0.01 5.11 20.27
C SER A 208 0.44 4.49 21.61
N PRO A 209 -0.14 4.85 22.78
CA PRO A 209 0.27 4.24 24.05
C PRO A 209 0.03 2.73 24.11
N TRP A 210 -1.04 2.25 23.46
CA TRP A 210 -1.38 0.83 23.44
C TRP A 210 -0.33 0.06 22.63
N TYR A 211 -0.04 0.48 21.40
CA TYR A 211 0.97 -0.17 20.56
C TYR A 211 2.39 -0.05 21.15
N SER A 212 2.74 1.08 21.78
CA SER A 212 4.02 1.26 22.48
C SER A 212 4.21 0.31 23.67
N SER A 213 3.13 -0.24 24.24
CA SER A 213 3.20 -1.22 25.32
C SER A 213 3.42 -2.66 24.83
N VAL A 214 3.36 -2.89 23.50
CA VAL A 214 3.50 -4.21 22.89
C VAL A 214 4.92 -4.38 22.36
N PRO A 215 5.72 -5.32 22.90
CA PRO A 215 7.09 -5.52 22.41
C PRO A 215 7.09 -6.17 21.02
N GLY A 216 8.04 -5.77 20.16
CA GLY A 216 8.14 -6.23 18.76
C GLY A 216 7.90 -5.13 17.72
N PHE A 217 7.65 -3.91 18.19
CA PHE A 217 7.58 -2.67 17.40
C PHE A 217 8.61 -1.65 17.88
#